data_AF-A0A1C4KKJ8-F1
#
_entry.id   AF-A0A1C4KKJ8-F1
#
_cell.length_a   1.000
_cell.length_b   1.000
_cell.length_c   1.000
_cell.angle_alpha   90.00
_cell.angle_beta   90.00
_cell.angle_gamma   90.00
#
_symmetry.space_group_name_H-M   'P 1'
#
loop_
_entity.id
_entity.type
_entity.pdbx_description
1 polymer ?
#
loop_
_entity_poly.entity_id
_entity_poly.type
_entity_poly.pdbx_seq_one_letter_code
_entity_poly.pdbx_strand_id
1 'polypeptide(L)' 'RRYPEARAEAGAAEEQVLRSEVLARLLLAEPGLEADVVLGIEATSLLEDRLAAHALTAWGADESALRLPVAVAEN' A
#
# COMPACT_ATOMS: atom_id res chain seq x y z
N ARG A 1 -27.47 -3.56 5.08
CA ARG A 1 -26.55 -3.58 3.91
C ARG A 1 -25.14 -3.76 4.45
N ARG A 2 -24.65 -5.00 4.55
CA ARG A 2 -23.37 -5.37 5.17
C ARG A 2 -22.52 -6.04 4.09
N TYR A 3 -21.84 -5.21 3.28
CA TYR A 3 -20.99 -5.64 2.17
C TYR A 3 -19.52 -5.17 2.23
N PRO A 4 -19.08 -4.17 3.04
CA PRO A 4 -17.66 -3.84 3.09
C PRO A 4 -16.84 -4.87 3.89
N GLU A 5 -17.41 -5.41 4.97
CA GLU A 5 -16.71 -6.32 5.90
C GLU A 5 -16.31 -7.64 5.23
N ALA A 6 -17.23 -8.25 4.47
CA ALA A 6 -16.96 -9.51 3.78
C ALA A 6 -15.90 -9.38 2.65
N ARG A 7 -15.79 -8.22 1.99
CA ARG A 7 -14.73 -7.97 0.99
C ARG A 7 -13.37 -7.73 1.64
N ALA A 8 -13.34 -7.04 2.78
CA ALA A 8 -12.11 -6.80 3.53
C ALA A 8 -11.52 -8.11 4.08
N GLU A 9 -12.36 -8.99 4.65
CA GLU A 9 -11.93 -10.28 5.21
C GLU A 9 -11.45 -11.27 4.13
N ALA A 10 -12.12 -11.31 2.97
CA ALA A 10 -11.70 -12.17 1.86
C ALA A 10 -10.34 -11.74 1.26
N GLY A 11 -10.11 -10.43 1.10
CA GLY A 11 -8.83 -9.90 0.61
C GLY A 11 -7.68 -10.13 1.60
N ALA A 12 -7.93 -9.99 2.90
CA ALA A 12 -6.93 -10.21 3.94
C ALA A 12 -6.44 -11.67 4.01
N ALA A 13 -7.33 -12.64 3.75
CA ALA A 13 -6.98 -14.06 3.73
C ALA A 13 -6.17 -14.47 2.48
N GLU A 14 -6.50 -13.93 1.30
CA GLU A 14 -5.73 -14.17 0.07
C GLU A 14 -4.35 -13.50 0.12
N GLU A 15 -4.25 -12.28 0.67
CA GLU A 15 -2.99 -11.57 0.81
C GLU A 15 -2.04 -12.28 1.79
N GLN A 16 -2.55 -12.87 2.87
CA GLN A 16 -1.69 -13.58 3.82
C GLN A 16 -1.14 -14.91 3.32
N VAL A 17 -1.92 -15.68 2.57
CA VAL A 17 -1.44 -16.94 1.98
C VAL A 17 -0.39 -16.64 0.90
N LEU A 18 -0.63 -15.63 0.05
CA LEU A 18 0.35 -15.24 -0.97
C LEU A 18 1.62 -14.65 -0.36
N ARG A 19 1.50 -13.72 0.61
CA ARG A 19 2.65 -13.06 1.21
C ARG A 19 3.52 -14.06 1.99
N SER A 20 2.92 -14.95 2.78
CA SER A 20 3.71 -15.88 3.60
C SER A 20 4.41 -16.97 2.76
N GLU A 21 3.73 -17.61 1.80
CA GLU A 21 4.35 -18.68 1.00
C GLU A 21 5.36 -18.15 -0.02
N VAL A 22 5.09 -17.00 -0.64
CA VAL A 22 6.01 -16.41 -1.62
C VAL A 22 7.25 -15.83 -0.94
N LEU A 23 7.08 -15.10 0.17
CA LEU A 23 8.23 -14.55 0.89
C LEU A 23 9.08 -15.65 1.52
N ALA A 24 8.46 -16.71 2.07
CA ALA A 24 9.21 -17.85 2.59
C ALA A 24 10.07 -18.51 1.51
N ARG A 25 9.53 -18.70 0.30
CA ARG A 25 10.29 -19.26 -0.83
C ARG A 25 11.40 -18.32 -1.30
N LEU A 26 11.15 -17.01 -1.34
CA LEU A 26 12.15 -16.01 -1.70
C LEU A 26 13.31 -16.02 -0.70
N LEU A 27 13.03 -15.97 0.60
CA LEU A 27 14.08 -15.92 1.63
C LEU A 27 14.83 -17.24 1.81
N LEU A 28 14.20 -18.37 1.47
CA LEU A 28 14.91 -19.65 1.34
C LEU A 28 15.93 -19.63 0.20
N ALA A 29 15.60 -18.99 -0.92
CA ALA A 29 16.50 -18.88 -2.06
C ALA A 29 17.56 -17.77 -1.87
N GLU A 30 17.19 -16.67 -1.23
CA GLU A 30 17.97 -15.45 -1.08
C GLU A 30 17.89 -14.89 0.35
N PRO A 31 18.54 -15.51 1.34
CA PRO A 31 18.44 -15.11 2.74
C PRO A 31 18.99 -13.71 3.03
N GLY A 32 19.88 -13.20 2.17
CA GLY A 32 20.44 -11.85 2.30
C GLY A 32 19.43 -10.72 2.10
N LEU A 33 18.25 -11.00 1.53
CA LEU A 33 17.21 -10.00 1.26
C LEU A 33 16.28 -9.73 2.45
N GLU A 34 16.43 -10.42 3.58
CA GLU A 34 15.51 -10.31 4.71
C GLU A 34 15.27 -8.84 5.15
N ALA A 35 16.35 -8.07 5.32
CA ALA A 35 16.25 -6.67 5.72
C ALA A 35 15.56 -5.79 4.66
N ASP A 36 15.85 -6.03 3.37
CA ASP A 36 15.27 -5.28 2.26
C ASP A 36 13.77 -5.59 2.09
N VAL A 37 13.38 -6.84 2.28
CA VAL A 37 11.97 -7.27 2.28
C VAL A 37 11.19 -6.62 3.42
N VAL A 38 11.74 -6.65 4.64
CA VAL A 38 11.11 -5.99 5.80
C VAL A 38 10.98 -4.49 5.53
N LEU A 39 12.04 -3.84 5.04
CA LEU A 39 12.00 -2.42 4.68
C LEU A 39 10.91 -2.14 3.64
N GLY A 40 10.81 -2.97 2.59
CA GLY A 40 9.81 -2.80 1.55
C GLY A 40 8.38 -2.92 2.06
N ILE A 41 8.12 -3.86 2.96
CA ILE A 41 6.80 -4.05 3.59
C ILE A 41 6.44 -2.81 4.43
N GLU A 42 7.32 -2.41 5.34
CA GLU A 42 7.08 -1.25 6.22
C GLU A 42 6.94 0.06 5.44
N ALA A 43 7.78 0.26 4.43
CA ALA A 43 7.70 1.43 3.57
C ALA A 43 6.38 1.48 2.79
N THR A 44 5.92 0.34 2.26
CA THR A 44 4.66 0.27 1.53
C THR A 44 3.49 0.59 2.45
N SER A 45 3.40 -0.05 3.62
CA SER A 45 2.34 0.22 4.60
C SER A 45 2.30 1.69 5.03
N LEU A 46 3.47 2.27 5.33
CA LEU A 46 3.56 3.69 5.69
C LEU A 46 3.07 4.62 4.58
N LEU A 47 3.41 4.32 3.33
CA LEU A 47 3.02 5.14 2.17
C LEU A 47 1.52 5.01 1.88
N GLU A 48 0.97 3.80 1.98
CA GLU A 48 -0.46 3.54 1.81
C GLU A 48 -1.28 4.28 2.86
N ASP A 49 -0.88 4.23 4.13
CA ASP A 49 -1.56 4.95 5.22
C ASP A 49 -1.58 6.46 4.96
N ARG A 50 -0.44 7.03 4.55
CA ARG A 50 -0.33 8.46 4.24
C ARG A 50 -1.16 8.85 3.02
N LEU A 51 -1.15 8.01 1.98
CA LEU A 51 -1.93 8.24 0.78
C LEU A 51 -3.43 8.20 1.09
N ALA A 52 -3.87 7.20 1.85
CA ALA A 52 -5.26 7.07 2.28
C ALA A 52 -5.70 8.27 3.12
N ALA A 53 -4.89 8.66 4.12
CA ALA A 53 -5.18 9.82 4.96
C ALA A 53 -5.30 11.11 4.13
N HIS A 54 -4.38 11.35 3.19
CA HIS A 54 -4.42 12.52 2.30
C HIS A 54 -5.67 12.52 1.42
N ALA A 55 -5.96 11.40 0.75
CA ALA A 55 -7.09 11.28 -0.16
C ALA A 55 -8.44 11.44 0.57
N LEU A 56 -8.59 10.82 1.74
CA LEU A 56 -9.82 10.90 2.54
C LEU A 56 -10.00 12.29 3.16
N THR A 57 -8.92 12.97 3.53
CA THR A 57 -8.99 14.36 4.02
C THR A 57 -9.49 15.30 2.93
N ALA A 58 -8.92 15.23 1.72
CA ALA A 58 -9.36 16.05 0.59
C ALA A 58 -10.82 15.74 0.20
N TRP A 59 -11.18 14.46 0.14
CA TRP A 59 -12.58 14.04 -0.07
C TRP A 59 -13.51 14.66 0.96
N GLY A 60 -13.16 14.59 2.26
CA GLY A 60 -13.97 15.14 3.34
C GLY A 60 -14.16 16.66 3.27
N ALA A 61 -13.26 17.36 2.57
CA ALA A 61 -13.32 18.79 2.31
C ALA A 61 -14.02 19.15 0.97
N ASP A 62 -14.51 18.17 0.21
CA ASP A 62 -14.99 18.36 -1.18
C ASP A 62 -13.92 18.93 -2.12
N GLU A 63 -12.65 18.59 -1.86
CA GLU A 63 -11.47 19.04 -2.62
C GLU A 63 -10.81 17.88 -3.38
N SER A 64 -10.04 18.22 -4.42
CA SER A 64 -9.24 17.23 -5.15
C SER A 64 -7.97 16.87 -4.38
N ALA A 65 -7.69 15.57 -4.22
CA ALA A 65 -6.43 15.08 -3.66
C ALA A 65 -5.24 15.16 -4.65
N LEU A 66 -5.52 15.39 -5.94
CA LEU A 66 -4.50 15.45 -6.97
C LEU A 66 -3.68 16.73 -6.84
N ARG A 67 -2.36 16.58 -6.96
CA ARG A 67 -1.49 17.75 -7.12
C ARG A 67 -1.73 18.39 -8.48
N LEU A 68 -1.73 19.71 -8.52
CA LEU A 68 -1.69 20.43 -9.78
C LEU A 68 -0.38 20.09 -10.51
N PRO A 69 -0.40 20.01 -11.85
CA PRO A 69 0.81 19.88 -12.63
C PRO A 69 1.82 20.95 -12.21
N VAL A 70 3.08 20.57 -12.00
CA VAL A 70 4.15 21.55 -11.84
C VAL A 70 4.23 22.31 -13.16
N ALA A 71 4.03 23.62 -13.12
CA ALA A 71 4.22 24.46 -14.29
C ALA A 71 5.62 24.22 -14.83
N VAL A 72 5.72 23.74 -16.07
CA VAL A 72 7.01 23.63 -16.75
C VAL A 72 7.49 25.06 -16.92
N ALA A 73 8.59 25.43 -16.28
CA ALA A 73 9.21 26.72 -16.50
C ALA A 73 9.56 26.82 -17.99
N GLU A 74 8.94 27.75 -18.69
CA GLU A 74 9.32 28.09 -20.06
C GLU A 74 10.75 28.61 -20.02
N ASN A 75 11.63 27.94 -20.78
CA ASN A 75 13.06 28.21 -20.86
C ASN A 75 13.33 29.30 -21.91
#